data_AF-A0A2N6A9X3-F1
#
_entry.id   AF-A0A2N6A9X3-F1
#
_cell.length_a   1.000
_cell.length_b   1.000
_cell.length_c   1.000
_cell.angle_alpha   90.00
_cell.angle_beta   90.00
_cell.angle_gamma   90.00
#
_symmetry.space_group_name_H-M   'P 1'
#
loop_
_entity.id
_entity.type
_entity.pdbx_description
1 polymer ?
#
loop_
_entity_poly.entity_id
_entity_poly.type
_entity_poly.pdbx_seq_one_letter_code
_entity_poly.pdbx_strand_id
1 'polypeptide(L)'
;MNKILLKLIIFFIAFPLSIQAEVLPDAPFNVKIKAGRLETTVYWENPTDDDFIKTTLYYSTVPIENYFSFQAVDAFCDKIYEGNDESFIVRNLAPNLPYYFILFASYKGNEYSKAVVLMREADLEEEIVIEDKSNVDNKTGTANNNSNIQNSLAGATATIVNEVSFNEAEIVYNYNQKVEFSENSENRRLSLFIIVKSPHDLSDQDINAISYFIDQGTPTTIFLGSGERTGVINSYLSVFNKLPRDILEWQDVIKIANGRWPNQRNLEAEEKAAAETFSSIYQREADTNNAFDNAAITVIAYGLRSANRNMESEAAAIKIYESIFNKAPQEAYEWDMVRAIAYSGATR
;
A
#
# COMPACT_ATOMS: atom_id res chain seq x y z
N MET A 1 -52.24 59.51 -42.54
CA MET A 1 -53.06 58.30 -42.84
C MET A 1 -52.08 57.14 -43.04
N ASN A 2 -52.31 56.04 -42.31
CA ASN A 2 -51.58 54.76 -42.30
C ASN A 2 -50.25 54.65 -41.53
N LYS A 3 -50.39 54.15 -40.29
CA LYS A 3 -49.39 53.47 -39.47
C LYS A 3 -49.02 52.13 -40.12
N ILE A 4 -47.74 51.80 -40.22
CA ILE A 4 -47.29 50.41 -40.40
C ILE A 4 -46.31 50.09 -39.26
N LEU A 5 -46.75 49.18 -38.41
CA LEU A 5 -46.09 48.67 -37.22
C LEU A 5 -45.21 47.49 -37.64
N LEU A 6 -43.89 47.63 -37.62
CA LEU A 6 -42.96 46.54 -37.92
C LEU A 6 -42.77 45.70 -36.64
N LYS A 7 -43.45 44.56 -36.55
CA LYS A 7 -43.23 43.56 -35.49
C LYS A 7 -41.94 42.80 -35.78
N LEU A 8 -40.95 42.95 -34.91
CA LEU A 8 -39.76 42.11 -34.84
C LEU A 8 -40.20 40.72 -34.31
N ILE A 9 -40.18 39.70 -35.18
CA ILE A 9 -40.41 38.30 -34.78
C ILE A 9 -39.03 37.71 -34.47
N ILE A 10 -38.77 37.44 -33.19
CA ILE A 10 -37.60 36.69 -32.73
C ILE A 10 -37.93 35.20 -32.93
N PHE A 11 -37.26 34.56 -33.90
CA PHE A 11 -37.31 33.12 -34.10
C PHE A 11 -36.30 32.47 -33.13
N PHE A 12 -36.78 31.94 -32.01
CA PHE A 12 -35.99 31.02 -31.19
C PHE A 12 -35.95 29.67 -31.91
N ILE A 13 -34.85 29.40 -32.62
CA ILE A 13 -34.55 28.04 -33.11
C ILE A 13 -34.03 27.27 -31.89
N ALA A 14 -34.92 26.55 -31.22
CA ALA A 14 -34.54 25.53 -30.25
C ALA A 14 -33.93 24.35 -31.02
N PHE A 15 -32.61 24.32 -31.13
CA PHE A 15 -31.92 23.07 -31.45
C PHE A 15 -32.09 22.13 -30.26
N PRO A 16 -32.69 20.94 -30.43
CA PRO A 16 -32.54 19.91 -29.41
C PRO A 16 -31.06 19.57 -29.36
N LEU A 17 -30.40 19.90 -28.25
CA LEU A 17 -29.14 19.26 -27.86
C LEU A 17 -29.47 17.78 -27.66
N SER A 18 -29.38 16.99 -28.73
CA SER A 18 -29.27 15.55 -28.64
C SER A 18 -27.93 15.29 -27.97
N ILE A 19 -27.96 15.06 -26.65
CA ILE A 19 -26.88 14.44 -25.91
C ILE A 19 -26.71 13.05 -26.54
N GLN A 20 -25.75 12.93 -27.45
CA GLN A 20 -25.35 11.64 -27.98
C GLN A 20 -24.59 10.97 -26.85
N ALA A 21 -25.18 9.93 -26.26
CA ALA A 21 -24.51 9.13 -25.26
C ALA A 21 -23.21 8.62 -25.87
N GLU A 22 -22.10 8.92 -25.21
CA GLU A 22 -20.78 8.44 -25.59
C GLU A 22 -20.82 6.90 -25.55
N VAL A 23 -20.74 6.28 -26.73
CA VAL A 23 -20.71 4.82 -26.85
C VAL A 23 -19.30 4.42 -26.51
N LEU A 24 -19.13 3.80 -25.34
CA LEU A 24 -17.83 3.32 -24.91
C LEU A 24 -17.39 2.13 -25.79
N PRO A 25 -16.10 2.00 -26.12
CA PRO A 25 -15.59 0.89 -26.91
C PRO A 25 -15.87 -0.47 -26.24
N ASP A 26 -16.08 -1.50 -27.06
CA ASP A 26 -16.38 -2.85 -26.59
C ASP A 26 -15.19 -3.47 -25.84
N ALA A 27 -15.48 -4.25 -24.80
CA ALA A 27 -14.45 -4.91 -24.00
C ALA A 27 -14.20 -6.34 -24.50
N PRO A 28 -13.02 -6.95 -24.18
CA PRO A 28 -12.81 -8.37 -24.41
C PRO A 28 -13.93 -9.20 -23.78
N PHE A 29 -14.42 -10.23 -24.48
CA PHE A 29 -15.59 -10.99 -24.05
C PHE A 29 -15.28 -12.49 -23.96
N ASN A 30 -16.25 -13.27 -23.48
CA ASN A 30 -16.09 -14.71 -23.21
C ASN A 30 -14.88 -15.05 -22.33
N VAL A 31 -14.53 -14.11 -21.43
CA VAL A 31 -13.32 -14.22 -20.62
C VAL A 31 -13.47 -15.31 -19.57
N LYS A 32 -12.46 -16.18 -19.46
CA LYS A 32 -12.44 -17.33 -18.55
C LYS A 32 -11.02 -17.61 -18.07
N ILE A 33 -10.91 -18.19 -16.88
CA ILE A 33 -9.64 -18.68 -16.34
C ILE A 33 -9.65 -20.20 -16.20
N LYS A 34 -8.51 -20.83 -16.50
CA LYS A 34 -8.19 -22.20 -16.09
C LYS A 34 -7.09 -22.13 -15.06
N ALA A 35 -7.48 -22.22 -13.79
CA ALA A 35 -6.55 -22.19 -12.67
C ALA A 35 -5.76 -23.50 -12.56
N GLY A 36 -4.45 -23.39 -12.40
CA GLY A 36 -3.56 -24.43 -11.93
C GLY A 36 -2.81 -23.96 -10.68
N ARG A 37 -2.10 -24.86 -10.01
CA ARG A 37 -1.44 -24.56 -8.72
C ARG A 37 -0.44 -23.39 -8.83
N LEU A 38 0.48 -23.48 -9.79
CA LEU A 38 1.57 -22.49 -10.00
C LEU A 38 1.44 -21.70 -11.30
N GLU A 39 0.41 -21.98 -12.09
CA GLU A 39 0.15 -21.30 -13.36
C GLU A 39 -1.35 -21.14 -13.57
N THR A 40 -1.75 -20.11 -14.31
CA THR A 40 -3.14 -19.89 -14.69
C THR A 40 -3.20 -19.46 -16.14
N THR A 41 -4.06 -20.10 -16.92
CA THR A 41 -4.33 -19.67 -18.29
C THR A 41 -5.58 -18.79 -18.31
N VAL A 42 -5.43 -17.55 -18.79
CA VAL A 42 -6.54 -16.63 -19.05
C VAL A 42 -6.88 -16.74 -20.54
N TYR A 43 -8.17 -16.85 -20.86
CA TYR A 43 -8.69 -16.87 -22.23
C TYR A 43 -9.71 -15.76 -22.41
N TRP A 44 -9.77 -15.17 -23.60
CA TRP A 44 -10.74 -14.13 -23.97
C TRP A 44 -10.98 -14.16 -25.48
N GLU A 45 -11.99 -13.44 -25.96
CA GLU A 45 -12.21 -13.13 -27.38
C GLU A 45 -12.04 -11.62 -27.58
N ASN A 46 -11.32 -11.23 -28.64
CA ASN A 46 -11.07 -9.82 -28.93
C ASN A 46 -12.32 -9.17 -29.57
N PRO A 47 -12.56 -7.87 -29.33
CA PRO A 47 -13.59 -7.11 -30.06
C PRO A 47 -13.44 -7.23 -31.58
N THR A 48 -14.57 -7.22 -32.28
CA THR A 48 -14.61 -7.38 -33.76
C THR A 48 -14.61 -6.05 -34.51
N ASP A 49 -14.59 -4.92 -33.79
CA ASP A 49 -14.61 -3.58 -34.38
C ASP A 49 -13.37 -3.30 -35.24
N ASP A 50 -13.56 -2.62 -36.37
CA ASP A 50 -12.50 -2.31 -37.35
C ASP A 50 -11.39 -1.38 -36.80
N ASP A 51 -11.62 -0.75 -35.66
CA ASP A 51 -10.70 0.14 -34.96
C ASP A 51 -10.04 -0.47 -33.72
N PHE A 52 -10.37 -1.72 -33.38
CA PHE A 52 -9.63 -2.50 -32.39
C PHE A 52 -8.16 -2.65 -32.79
N ILE A 53 -7.26 -2.55 -31.82
CA ILE A 53 -5.80 -2.67 -32.02
C ILE A 53 -5.22 -3.88 -31.31
N LYS A 54 -5.54 -4.05 -30.02
CA LYS A 54 -4.94 -5.07 -29.13
C LYS A 54 -5.67 -5.18 -27.80
N THR A 55 -5.46 -6.31 -27.14
CA THR A 55 -5.83 -6.54 -25.75
C THR A 55 -4.61 -6.41 -24.85
N THR A 56 -4.78 -5.73 -23.71
CA THR A 56 -3.79 -5.63 -22.65
C THR A 56 -4.31 -6.34 -21.41
N LEU A 57 -3.47 -7.18 -20.81
CA LEU A 57 -3.78 -7.94 -19.61
C LEU A 57 -2.82 -7.54 -18.49
N TYR A 58 -3.41 -7.24 -17.35
CA TYR A 58 -2.75 -6.99 -16.08
C TYR A 58 -3.09 -8.09 -15.10
N TYR A 59 -2.29 -8.22 -14.06
CA TYR A 59 -2.74 -8.90 -12.85
C TYR A 59 -2.44 -8.07 -11.60
N SER A 60 -3.21 -8.36 -10.55
CA SER A 60 -3.02 -7.82 -9.21
C SER A 60 -3.33 -8.90 -8.17
N THR A 61 -2.67 -8.84 -7.02
CA THR A 61 -3.04 -9.63 -5.83
C THR A 61 -3.99 -8.85 -4.91
N VAL A 62 -4.29 -7.61 -5.26
CA VAL A 62 -5.26 -6.73 -4.59
C VAL A 62 -6.56 -6.71 -5.41
N PRO A 63 -7.74 -6.75 -4.78
CA PRO A 63 -9.00 -6.66 -5.50
C PRO A 63 -9.08 -5.41 -6.39
N ILE A 64 -9.35 -5.61 -7.68
CA ILE A 64 -9.63 -4.54 -8.64
C ILE A 64 -11.08 -4.66 -9.07
N GLU A 65 -11.79 -3.53 -9.03
CA GLU A 65 -13.19 -3.48 -9.42
C GLU A 65 -13.32 -3.17 -10.92
N ASN A 66 -14.40 -3.63 -11.55
CA ASN A 66 -14.65 -3.44 -12.99
C ASN A 66 -14.82 -1.96 -13.41
N TYR A 67 -14.95 -1.03 -12.46
CA TYR A 67 -15.10 0.41 -12.75
C TYR A 67 -13.77 1.17 -12.85
N PHE A 68 -12.63 0.52 -12.62
CA PHE A 68 -11.33 1.18 -12.71
C PHE A 68 -11.01 1.56 -14.17
N SER A 69 -10.47 2.76 -14.37
CA SER A 69 -10.02 3.21 -15.69
C SER A 69 -8.71 2.53 -16.09
N PHE A 70 -8.43 2.50 -17.39
CA PHE A 70 -7.16 2.00 -17.91
C PHE A 70 -5.96 2.69 -17.25
N GLN A 71 -6.00 4.02 -17.09
CA GLN A 71 -4.89 4.78 -16.51
C GLN A 71 -4.65 4.42 -15.04
N ALA A 72 -5.71 4.13 -14.28
CA ALA A 72 -5.56 3.67 -12.90
C ALA A 72 -4.93 2.28 -12.86
N VAL A 73 -5.41 1.35 -13.68
CA VAL A 73 -4.87 -0.02 -13.71
C VAL A 73 -3.42 -0.04 -14.21
N ASP A 74 -3.09 0.71 -15.27
CA ASP A 74 -1.72 0.79 -15.81
C ASP A 74 -0.73 1.40 -14.83
N ALA A 75 -1.20 2.24 -13.90
CA ALA A 75 -0.36 2.83 -12.85
C ALA A 75 -0.17 1.91 -11.64
N PHE A 76 -1.11 1.01 -11.34
CA PHE A 76 -1.15 0.26 -10.07
C PHE A 76 -0.99 -1.26 -10.21
N CYS A 77 -1.13 -1.82 -11.41
CA CYS A 77 -1.11 -3.26 -11.64
C CYS A 77 0.04 -3.68 -12.55
N ASP A 78 0.44 -4.94 -12.43
CA ASP A 78 1.50 -5.50 -13.26
C ASP A 78 0.96 -5.84 -14.64
N LYS A 79 1.41 -5.13 -15.66
CA LYS A 79 1.16 -5.49 -17.06
C LYS A 79 1.93 -6.75 -17.42
N ILE A 80 1.22 -7.80 -17.82
CA ILE A 80 1.81 -9.10 -18.12
C ILE A 80 1.66 -9.53 -19.58
N TYR A 81 0.72 -8.91 -20.31
CA TYR A 81 0.54 -9.19 -21.73
C TYR A 81 -0.03 -7.99 -22.47
N GLU A 82 0.37 -7.86 -23.73
CA GLU A 82 -0.18 -6.91 -24.69
C GLU A 82 -0.06 -7.51 -26.11
N GLY A 83 -1.18 -7.66 -26.82
CA GLY A 83 -1.19 -8.26 -28.15
C GLY A 83 -2.58 -8.64 -28.66
N ASN A 84 -2.63 -9.48 -29.70
CA ASN A 84 -3.86 -9.90 -30.40
C ASN A 84 -4.19 -11.38 -30.23
N ASP A 85 -3.46 -12.09 -29.37
CA ASP A 85 -3.83 -13.45 -29.01
C ASP A 85 -5.12 -13.44 -28.18
N GLU A 86 -5.66 -14.62 -27.95
CA GLU A 86 -6.91 -14.86 -27.22
C GLU A 86 -6.69 -15.71 -25.96
N SER A 87 -5.42 -15.93 -25.61
CA SER A 87 -5.05 -16.58 -24.36
C SER A 87 -3.63 -16.24 -23.92
N PHE A 88 -3.39 -16.29 -22.60
CA PHE A 88 -2.07 -16.10 -22.01
C PHE A 88 -1.88 -16.99 -20.77
N ILE A 89 -0.68 -17.56 -20.62
CA ILE A 89 -0.34 -18.39 -19.45
C ILE A 89 0.51 -17.56 -18.49
N VAL A 90 -0.04 -17.29 -17.33
CA VAL A 90 0.67 -16.65 -16.22
C VAL A 90 1.30 -17.74 -15.36
N ARG A 91 2.62 -17.66 -15.16
CA ARG A 91 3.42 -18.68 -14.46
C ARG A 91 3.95 -18.14 -13.13
N ASN A 92 4.46 -19.05 -12.30
CA ASN A 92 5.08 -18.75 -11.01
C ASN A 92 4.11 -18.05 -10.04
N LEU A 93 2.83 -18.39 -10.12
CA LEU A 93 1.83 -17.87 -9.21
C LEU A 93 1.89 -18.63 -7.87
N ALA A 94 1.78 -17.91 -6.77
CA ALA A 94 1.70 -18.51 -5.44
C ALA A 94 0.31 -19.14 -5.25
N PRO A 95 0.22 -20.42 -4.84
CA PRO A 95 -1.06 -21.12 -4.78
C PRO A 95 -2.00 -20.51 -3.73
N ASN A 96 -1.45 -19.97 -2.64
CA ASN A 96 -2.17 -19.40 -1.52
C ASN A 96 -2.66 -17.95 -1.73
N LEU A 97 -2.50 -17.37 -2.93
CA LEU A 97 -2.91 -16.00 -3.22
C LEU A 97 -4.08 -15.93 -4.19
N PRO A 98 -5.06 -15.03 -3.95
CA PRO A 98 -6.01 -14.67 -4.99
C PRO A 98 -5.33 -13.78 -6.03
N TYR A 99 -5.71 -13.95 -7.29
CA TYR A 99 -5.21 -13.14 -8.40
C TYR A 99 -6.38 -12.53 -9.17
N TYR A 100 -6.31 -11.22 -9.41
CA TYR A 100 -7.26 -10.46 -10.20
C TYR A 100 -6.63 -10.19 -11.56
N PHE A 101 -7.17 -10.81 -12.60
CA PHE A 101 -6.76 -10.59 -13.99
C PHE A 101 -7.63 -9.51 -14.60
N ILE A 102 -7.03 -8.44 -15.10
CA ILE A 102 -7.75 -7.28 -15.64
C ILE A 102 -7.42 -7.11 -17.11
N LEU A 103 -8.45 -7.11 -17.97
CA LEU A 103 -8.31 -6.95 -19.41
C LEU A 103 -8.90 -5.62 -19.88
N PHE A 104 -8.21 -5.01 -20.85
CA PHE A 104 -8.68 -3.86 -21.62
C PHE A 104 -8.47 -4.12 -23.11
N ALA A 105 -9.43 -3.72 -23.95
CA ALA A 105 -9.22 -3.55 -25.38
C ALA A 105 -8.78 -2.12 -25.67
N SER A 106 -7.78 -1.97 -26.54
CA SER A 106 -7.28 -0.68 -27.01
C SER A 106 -7.71 -0.43 -28.45
N TYR A 107 -8.05 0.82 -28.75
CA TYR A 107 -8.61 1.25 -30.03
C TYR A 107 -7.79 2.39 -30.65
N LYS A 108 -8.03 2.64 -31.95
CA LYS A 108 -7.45 3.82 -32.64
C LYS A 108 -7.84 5.09 -31.89
N GLY A 109 -6.89 6.03 -31.78
CA GLY A 109 -7.11 7.27 -31.03
C GLY A 109 -6.77 7.19 -29.54
N ASN A 110 -6.17 6.09 -29.07
CA ASN A 110 -5.77 5.89 -27.67
C ASN A 110 -6.98 5.80 -26.72
N GLU A 111 -8.06 5.21 -27.22
CA GLU A 111 -9.28 4.90 -26.47
C GLU A 111 -9.21 3.46 -25.93
N TYR A 112 -9.84 3.25 -24.77
CA TYR A 112 -9.82 1.97 -24.07
C TYR A 112 -11.23 1.56 -23.67
N SER A 113 -11.49 0.26 -23.71
CA SER A 113 -12.73 -0.32 -23.19
C SER A 113 -12.86 -0.14 -21.68
N LYS A 114 -14.02 -0.54 -21.12
CA LYS A 114 -14.10 -0.82 -19.68
C LYS A 114 -13.23 -2.03 -19.31
N ALA A 115 -12.85 -2.09 -18.04
CA ALA A 115 -12.12 -3.21 -17.48
C ALA A 115 -13.00 -4.47 -17.42
N VAL A 116 -12.41 -5.63 -17.74
CA VAL A 116 -13.00 -6.94 -17.45
C VAL A 116 -12.10 -7.63 -16.42
N VAL A 117 -12.63 -7.88 -15.22
CA VAL A 117 -11.87 -8.47 -14.11
C VAL A 117 -12.32 -9.90 -13.84
N LEU A 118 -11.36 -10.82 -13.68
CA LEU A 118 -11.57 -12.18 -13.21
C LEU A 118 -10.73 -12.46 -11.98
N MET A 119 -11.33 -13.12 -10.99
CA MET A 119 -10.62 -13.57 -9.80
C MET A 119 -10.31 -15.06 -9.91
N ARG A 120 -9.04 -15.40 -9.76
CA ARG A 120 -8.59 -16.72 -9.34
C ARG A 120 -8.57 -16.75 -7.82
N GLU A 121 -9.24 -17.73 -7.22
CA GLU A 121 -9.20 -17.94 -5.77
C GLU A 121 -7.85 -18.52 -5.30
N ALA A 122 -7.55 -18.30 -4.02
CA ALA A 122 -6.44 -18.95 -3.36
C ALA A 122 -6.73 -20.45 -3.19
N ASP A 123 -5.79 -21.29 -3.60
CA ASP A 123 -5.76 -22.72 -3.36
C ASP A 123 -5.14 -22.97 -1.98
N LEU A 124 -5.99 -22.95 -0.96
CA LEU A 124 -5.62 -23.30 0.42
C LEU A 124 -5.85 -24.81 0.58
N GLU A 125 -4.78 -25.60 0.69
CA GLU A 125 -4.92 -27.01 1.04
C GLU A 125 -5.64 -27.15 2.39
N GLU A 126 -6.62 -28.06 2.45
CA GLU A 126 -7.42 -28.34 3.64
C GLU A 126 -6.56 -28.79 4.84
N GLU A 127 -7.05 -28.34 6.00
CA GLU A 127 -6.60 -28.46 7.38
C GLU A 127 -6.08 -29.86 7.80
N ILE A 128 -4.85 -29.95 8.32
CA ILE A 128 -4.43 -31.09 9.14
C ILE A 128 -4.98 -30.86 10.55
N VAL A 129 -6.03 -31.60 10.90
CA VAL A 129 -6.53 -31.73 12.26
C VAL A 129 -5.45 -32.36 13.14
N ILE A 130 -4.94 -31.63 14.13
CA ILE A 130 -4.17 -32.21 15.24
C ILE A 130 -4.82 -31.79 16.56
N GLU A 131 -5.16 -32.82 17.34
CA GLU A 131 -5.85 -32.76 18.62
C GLU A 131 -5.15 -31.88 19.67
N ASP A 132 -6.00 -31.10 20.32
CA ASP A 132 -5.76 -30.33 21.54
C ASP A 132 -5.18 -31.19 22.68
N LYS A 133 -4.02 -30.78 23.21
CA LYS A 133 -3.66 -31.03 24.62
C LYS A 133 -2.95 -29.84 25.26
N SER A 134 -3.68 -29.30 26.23
CA SER A 134 -3.25 -28.87 27.58
C SER A 134 -2.66 -27.46 27.77
N ASN A 135 -3.55 -26.54 28.16
CA ASN A 135 -3.68 -26.02 29.53
C ASN A 135 -2.37 -25.66 30.28
N VAL A 136 -2.01 -24.37 30.30
CA VAL A 136 -1.13 -23.79 31.32
C VAL A 136 -1.65 -22.42 31.78
N ASP A 137 -1.71 -22.30 33.10
CA ASP A 137 -2.27 -21.27 33.95
C ASP A 137 -2.01 -19.80 33.60
N ASN A 138 -3.10 -19.03 33.54
CA ASN A 138 -3.11 -17.58 33.62
C ASN A 138 -2.68 -17.10 35.02
N LYS A 139 -1.55 -16.39 35.10
CA LYS A 139 -1.26 -15.49 36.23
C LYS A 139 -1.33 -14.04 35.77
N THR A 140 -2.44 -13.41 36.14
CA THR A 140 -2.65 -11.97 36.17
C THR A 140 -1.61 -11.31 37.08
N GLY A 141 -0.69 -10.55 36.48
CA GLY A 141 0.16 -9.59 37.17
C GLY A 141 -0.40 -8.18 36.99
N THR A 142 -1.03 -7.67 38.05
CA THR A 142 -1.53 -6.30 38.16
C THR A 142 -0.35 -5.31 38.11
N ALA A 143 -0.27 -4.51 37.06
CA ALA A 143 0.66 -3.37 36.99
C ALA A 143 -0.10 -2.05 37.16
N ASN A 144 0.49 -1.18 37.98
CA ASN A 144 -0.11 0.01 38.57
C ASN A 144 -0.59 1.05 37.54
N ASN A 145 -1.84 1.48 37.71
CA ASN A 145 -2.39 2.69 37.10
C ASN A 145 -1.78 3.93 37.76
N ASN A 146 -0.82 4.57 37.08
CA ASN A 146 -0.50 5.99 37.26
C ASN A 146 0.43 6.48 36.15
N SER A 147 -0.15 7.02 35.08
CA SER A 147 0.28 8.25 34.40
C SER A 147 -0.51 8.39 33.10
N ASN A 148 -0.86 9.63 32.73
CA ASN A 148 -1.53 9.98 31.48
C ASN A 148 -0.98 9.13 30.32
N ILE A 149 -1.83 8.30 29.70
CA ILE A 149 -1.48 7.55 28.50
C ILE A 149 -1.16 8.59 27.43
N GLN A 150 0.12 8.89 27.24
CA GLN A 150 0.56 9.39 25.96
C GLN A 150 0.37 8.21 25.00
N ASN A 151 -0.54 8.35 24.04
CA ASN A 151 -0.82 7.34 23.00
C ASN A 151 0.36 7.12 22.03
N SER A 152 1.58 7.53 22.41
CA SER A 152 2.82 7.40 21.65
C SER A 152 4.02 7.52 22.58
N LEU A 153 5.20 7.12 22.09
CA LEU A 153 6.48 7.29 22.79
C LEU A 153 7.13 8.65 22.53
N ALA A 154 6.46 9.64 21.94
CA ALA A 154 7.05 10.94 21.67
C ALA A 154 7.42 11.69 22.96
N GLY A 155 8.59 12.34 22.99
CA GLY A 155 9.10 13.03 24.20
C GLY A 155 9.59 12.11 25.33
N ALA A 156 9.27 10.81 25.33
CA ALA A 156 9.80 9.84 26.27
C ALA A 156 11.35 9.72 26.23
N THR A 157 11.95 9.35 27.37
CA THR A 157 13.39 9.10 27.51
C THR A 157 13.79 7.79 26.84
N ALA A 158 15.07 7.62 26.50
CA ALA A 158 15.56 6.38 25.87
C ALA A 158 15.28 5.13 26.72
N THR A 159 15.37 5.23 28.05
CA THR A 159 15.03 4.14 28.97
C THR A 159 13.57 3.72 28.83
N ILE A 160 12.64 4.69 28.86
CA ILE A 160 11.19 4.43 28.72
C ILE A 160 10.89 3.88 27.32
N VAL A 161 11.48 4.47 26.28
CA VAL A 161 11.33 4.00 24.90
C VAL A 161 11.74 2.53 24.79
N ASN A 162 12.90 2.15 25.32
CA ASN A 162 13.39 0.78 25.24
C ASN A 162 12.50 -0.20 26.02
N GLU A 163 12.11 0.14 27.25
CA GLU A 163 11.27 -0.72 28.09
C GLU A 163 9.89 -0.93 27.47
N VAL A 164 9.20 0.16 27.09
CA VAL A 164 7.84 0.07 26.54
C VAL A 164 7.84 -0.60 25.17
N SER A 165 8.77 -0.25 24.27
CA SER A 165 8.84 -0.90 22.96
C SER A 165 9.19 -2.38 23.05
N PHE A 166 9.99 -2.80 24.04
CA PHE A 166 10.29 -4.22 24.27
C PHE A 166 9.05 -4.97 24.75
N ASN A 167 8.34 -4.44 25.75
CA ASN A 167 7.11 -5.05 26.25
C ASN A 167 6.04 -5.15 25.16
N GLU A 168 5.88 -4.10 24.33
CA GLU A 168 4.94 -4.12 23.21
C GLU A 168 5.37 -5.09 22.10
N ALA A 169 6.67 -5.23 21.86
CA ALA A 169 7.20 -6.25 20.95
C ALA A 169 6.91 -7.67 21.45
N GLU A 170 6.98 -7.92 22.76
CA GLU A 170 6.56 -9.21 23.34
C GLU A 170 5.07 -9.49 23.14
N ILE A 171 4.21 -8.47 23.25
CA ILE A 171 2.76 -8.61 23.00
C ILE A 171 2.53 -9.06 21.56
N VAL A 172 3.18 -8.41 20.59
CA VAL A 172 3.03 -8.72 19.17
C VAL A 172 3.66 -10.06 18.83
N TYR A 173 4.93 -10.27 19.20
CA TYR A 173 5.69 -11.46 18.85
C TYR A 173 5.13 -12.73 19.47
N ASN A 174 4.57 -12.67 20.69
CA ASN A 174 3.98 -13.85 21.34
C ASN A 174 2.50 -14.06 20.99
N TYR A 175 1.93 -13.27 20.08
CA TYR A 175 0.56 -13.49 19.62
C TYR A 175 0.50 -14.75 18.75
N ASN A 176 0.14 -15.87 19.37
CA ASN A 176 0.17 -17.21 18.75
C ASN A 176 -1.20 -17.69 18.24
N GLN A 177 -2.21 -16.83 18.32
CA GLN A 177 -3.54 -17.12 17.80
C GLN A 177 -3.66 -16.65 16.36
N LYS A 178 -4.50 -17.31 15.57
CA LYS A 178 -4.86 -16.81 14.25
C LYS A 178 -5.70 -15.55 14.42
N VAL A 179 -5.30 -14.46 13.77
CA VAL A 179 -6.10 -13.23 13.78
C VAL A 179 -7.40 -13.48 13.02
N GLU A 180 -8.53 -13.38 13.73
CA GLU A 180 -9.85 -13.43 13.13
C GLU A 180 -10.20 -12.07 12.55
N PHE A 181 -10.06 -11.96 11.23
CA PHE A 181 -10.57 -10.81 10.49
C PHE A 181 -12.07 -10.96 10.25
N SER A 182 -12.82 -9.86 10.33
CA SER A 182 -14.18 -9.84 9.75
C SER A 182 -14.12 -10.15 8.25
N GLU A 183 -15.15 -10.81 7.71
CA GLU A 183 -15.26 -11.05 6.27
C GLU A 183 -15.13 -9.72 5.50
N ASN A 184 -14.25 -9.70 4.49
CA ASN A 184 -13.89 -8.51 3.70
C ASN A 184 -13.15 -7.36 4.42
N SER A 185 -12.49 -7.62 5.56
CA SER A 185 -11.73 -6.56 6.23
C SER A 185 -10.53 -6.05 5.41
N GLU A 186 -10.38 -4.73 5.35
CA GLU A 186 -9.20 -4.05 4.77
C GLU A 186 -7.91 -4.52 5.47
N ASN A 187 -7.97 -4.76 6.77
CA ASN A 187 -6.83 -5.23 7.56
C ASN A 187 -6.32 -6.59 7.12
N ARG A 188 -7.22 -7.53 6.75
CA ARG A 188 -6.83 -8.82 6.17
C ARG A 188 -6.04 -8.62 4.88
N ARG A 189 -6.48 -7.69 4.03
CA ARG A 189 -5.85 -7.40 2.74
C ARG A 189 -4.47 -6.80 2.94
N LEU A 190 -4.34 -5.85 3.85
CA LEU A 190 -3.08 -5.21 4.20
C LEU A 190 -2.07 -6.18 4.82
N SER A 191 -2.53 -7.10 5.69
CA SER A 191 -1.69 -8.16 6.27
C SER A 191 -1.19 -9.11 5.18
N LEU A 192 -2.08 -9.58 4.30
CA LEU A 192 -1.67 -10.41 3.17
C LEU A 192 -0.65 -9.67 2.30
N PHE A 193 -0.93 -8.42 1.89
CA PHE A 193 -0.04 -7.61 1.06
C PHE A 193 1.40 -7.59 1.57
N ILE A 194 1.61 -7.39 2.87
CA ILE A 194 2.96 -7.33 3.41
C ILE A 194 3.60 -8.73 3.53
N ILE A 195 2.81 -9.74 3.89
CA ILE A 195 3.27 -11.14 4.03
C ILE A 195 3.78 -11.65 2.68
N VAL A 196 3.08 -11.37 1.56
CA VAL A 196 3.51 -11.83 0.23
C VAL A 196 4.80 -11.17 -0.25
N LYS A 197 5.09 -9.96 0.23
CA LYS A 197 6.30 -9.22 -0.13
C LYS A 197 7.55 -9.75 0.58
N SER A 198 7.40 -10.63 1.57
CA SER A 198 8.54 -11.23 2.26
C SER A 198 9.39 -12.02 1.25
N PRO A 199 10.70 -11.74 1.10
CA PRO A 199 11.60 -12.52 0.26
C PRO A 199 11.98 -13.87 0.89
N HIS A 200 11.44 -14.18 2.06
CA HIS A 200 11.77 -15.32 2.88
C HIS A 200 10.50 -15.99 3.42
N ASP A 201 10.55 -17.31 3.57
CA ASP A 201 9.46 -18.08 4.18
C ASP A 201 9.17 -17.61 5.60
N LEU A 202 7.89 -17.56 5.95
CA LEU A 202 7.38 -17.10 7.24
C LEU A 202 6.74 -18.27 7.98
N SER A 203 6.97 -18.34 9.29
CA SER A 203 6.24 -19.25 10.16
C SER A 203 4.82 -18.73 10.42
N ASP A 204 3.94 -19.61 10.91
CA ASP A 204 2.60 -19.19 11.37
C ASP A 204 2.70 -18.12 12.46
N GLN A 205 3.74 -18.19 13.31
CA GLN A 205 3.99 -17.19 14.35
C GLN A 205 4.30 -15.83 13.74
N ASP A 206 5.15 -15.77 12.72
CA ASP A 206 5.47 -14.53 12.01
C ASP A 206 4.21 -13.94 11.36
N ILE A 207 3.43 -14.78 10.68
CA ILE A 207 2.18 -14.39 10.02
C ILE A 207 1.17 -13.84 11.03
N ASN A 208 1.02 -14.48 12.18
CA ASN A 208 0.10 -14.06 13.24
C ASN A 208 0.55 -12.75 13.88
N ALA A 209 1.84 -12.60 14.19
CA ALA A 209 2.40 -11.36 14.73
C ALA A 209 2.23 -10.18 13.77
N ILE A 210 2.53 -10.37 12.48
CA ILE A 210 2.32 -9.37 11.42
C ILE A 210 0.84 -8.97 11.32
N SER A 211 -0.03 -9.98 11.25
CA SER A 211 -1.47 -9.77 11.14
C SER A 211 -2.02 -9.03 12.36
N TYR A 212 -1.56 -9.39 13.56
CA TYR A 212 -1.98 -8.78 14.81
C TYR A 212 -1.55 -7.31 14.87
N PHE A 213 -0.29 -7.03 14.54
CA PHE A 213 0.19 -5.65 14.54
C PHE A 213 -0.56 -4.77 13.53
N ILE A 214 -0.84 -5.28 12.33
CA ILE A 214 -1.59 -4.52 11.32
C ILE A 214 -3.04 -4.29 11.76
N ASP A 215 -3.68 -5.29 12.35
CA ASP A 215 -5.09 -5.23 12.72
C ASP A 215 -5.34 -4.42 14.00
N GLN A 216 -4.56 -4.71 15.05
CA GLN A 216 -4.77 -4.21 16.41
C GLN A 216 -3.74 -3.16 16.81
N GLY A 217 -2.50 -3.27 16.32
CA GLY A 217 -1.38 -2.48 16.80
C GLY A 217 -1.04 -2.77 18.26
N THR A 218 -0.45 -1.80 18.93
CA THR A 218 -0.05 -1.83 20.35
C THR A 218 -0.50 -0.55 21.05
N PRO A 219 -0.47 -0.45 22.40
CA PRO A 219 -0.91 0.75 23.10
C PRO A 219 -0.28 2.06 22.58
N THR A 220 1.01 2.04 22.21
CA THR A 220 1.67 3.22 21.64
C THR A 220 1.57 3.37 20.12
N THR A 221 0.99 2.40 19.39
CA THR A 221 0.89 2.45 17.91
C THR A 221 -0.55 2.42 17.41
N ILE A 222 -1.54 2.21 18.27
CA ILE A 222 -2.97 2.17 17.91
C ILE A 222 -3.48 3.48 17.31
N PHE A 223 -2.81 4.60 17.58
CA PHE A 223 -3.11 5.90 16.97
C PHE A 223 -2.84 5.91 15.45
N LEU A 224 -1.98 5.01 14.96
CA LEU A 224 -1.78 4.76 13.54
C LEU A 224 -2.94 3.90 13.03
N GLY A 225 -3.53 4.25 11.88
CA GLY A 225 -4.45 3.35 11.18
C GLY A 225 -3.72 2.09 10.67
N SER A 226 -4.46 1.05 10.33
CA SER A 226 -3.88 -0.21 9.80
C SER A 226 -3.00 0.02 8.58
N GLY A 227 -3.38 0.89 7.65
CA GLY A 227 -2.56 1.27 6.50
C GLY A 227 -1.20 1.87 6.89
N GLU A 228 -1.14 2.71 7.92
CA GLU A 228 0.13 3.25 8.43
C GLU A 228 0.97 2.17 9.11
N ARG A 229 0.35 1.26 9.88
CA ARG A 229 1.04 0.12 10.50
C ARG A 229 1.61 -0.84 9.45
N THR A 230 0.88 -1.11 8.38
CA THR A 230 1.39 -1.84 7.22
C THR A 230 2.54 -1.10 6.56
N GLY A 231 2.43 0.22 6.42
CA GLY A 231 3.51 1.07 5.93
C GLY A 231 4.77 1.00 6.78
N VAL A 232 4.66 0.86 8.11
CA VAL A 232 5.82 0.68 9.01
C VAL A 232 6.53 -0.64 8.70
N ILE A 233 5.78 -1.75 8.60
CA ILE A 233 6.38 -3.04 8.27
C ILE A 233 6.98 -3.02 6.86
N ASN A 234 6.37 -2.33 5.90
CA ASN A 234 6.92 -2.18 4.55
C ASN A 234 8.22 -1.35 4.53
N SER A 235 8.32 -0.27 5.34
CA SER A 235 9.58 0.45 5.53
C SER A 235 10.64 -0.47 6.14
N TYR A 236 10.31 -1.23 7.18
CA TYR A 236 11.23 -2.22 7.78
C TYR A 236 11.72 -3.25 6.74
N LEU A 237 10.80 -3.82 5.96
CA LEU A 237 11.10 -4.75 4.89
C LEU A 237 12.08 -4.15 3.86
N SER A 238 11.83 -2.90 3.44
CA SER A 238 12.66 -2.24 2.43
C SER A 238 14.10 -2.01 2.90
N VAL A 239 14.31 -1.82 4.20
CA VAL A 239 15.63 -1.55 4.79
C VAL A 239 16.39 -2.83 5.10
N PHE A 240 15.71 -3.82 5.67
CA PHE A 240 16.38 -5.02 6.18
C PHE A 240 16.25 -6.22 5.25
N ASN A 241 15.49 -6.08 4.15
CA ASN A 241 15.19 -7.15 3.21
C ASN A 241 14.60 -8.40 3.89
N LYS A 242 13.86 -8.21 4.99
CA LYS A 242 13.15 -9.23 5.75
C LYS A 242 12.02 -8.60 6.57
N LEU A 243 11.02 -9.40 6.92
CA LEU A 243 10.01 -9.06 7.92
C LEU A 243 10.52 -9.40 9.34
N PRO A 244 9.98 -8.76 10.41
CA PRO A 244 10.39 -9.02 11.79
C PRO A 244 10.01 -10.44 12.25
N ARG A 245 10.95 -11.12 12.90
CA ARG A 245 10.89 -12.54 13.30
C ARG A 245 11.28 -12.80 14.75
N ASP A 246 11.74 -11.79 15.47
CA ASP A 246 12.05 -11.89 16.89
C ASP A 246 11.63 -10.62 17.63
N ILE A 247 11.71 -10.68 18.97
CA ILE A 247 11.30 -9.58 19.85
C ILE A 247 12.11 -8.30 19.58
N LEU A 248 13.39 -8.40 19.24
CA LEU A 248 14.24 -7.22 19.00
C LEU A 248 13.92 -6.56 17.67
N GLU A 249 13.61 -7.36 16.65
CA GLU A 249 13.13 -6.86 15.36
C GLU A 249 11.75 -6.20 15.48
N TRP A 250 10.85 -6.81 16.26
CA TRP A 250 9.56 -6.20 16.59
C TRP A 250 9.72 -4.93 17.43
N GLN A 251 10.70 -4.87 18.34
CA GLN A 251 11.01 -3.66 19.10
C GLN A 251 11.38 -2.51 18.15
N ASP A 252 12.15 -2.79 17.12
CA ASP A 252 12.52 -1.80 16.10
C ASP A 252 11.30 -1.35 15.28
N VAL A 253 10.39 -2.26 14.93
CA VAL A 253 9.10 -1.90 14.30
C VAL A 253 8.26 -0.97 15.19
N ILE A 254 8.14 -1.26 16.49
CA ILE A 254 7.42 -0.38 17.44
C ILE A 254 8.10 0.98 17.57
N LYS A 255 9.44 1.03 17.55
CA LYS A 255 10.20 2.28 17.57
C LYS A 255 9.96 3.11 16.31
N ILE A 256 10.04 2.50 15.13
CA ILE A 256 9.77 3.18 13.85
C ILE A 256 8.35 3.75 13.81
N ALA A 257 7.36 2.96 14.26
CA ALA A 257 5.96 3.39 14.38
C ALA A 257 5.75 4.59 15.33
N ASN A 258 6.65 4.78 16.30
CA ASN A 258 6.63 5.88 17.26
C ASN A 258 7.60 7.03 16.91
N GLY A 259 8.21 6.99 15.72
CA GLY A 259 9.18 8.00 15.30
C GLY A 259 10.49 7.97 16.09
N ARG A 260 10.82 6.81 16.66
CA ARG A 260 12.04 6.56 17.42
C ARG A 260 13.03 5.75 16.59
N TRP A 261 14.32 5.99 16.81
CA TRP A 261 15.37 5.27 16.12
C TRP A 261 15.33 3.77 16.45
N PRO A 262 15.41 2.89 15.44
CA PRO A 262 15.59 1.46 15.68
C PRO A 262 16.95 1.20 16.34
N ASN A 263 17.06 0.06 17.03
CA ASN A 263 18.33 -0.42 17.58
C ASN A 263 19.25 -0.91 16.46
N GLN A 264 18.70 -1.68 15.51
CA GLN A 264 19.45 -2.17 14.37
C GLN A 264 19.63 -1.04 13.36
N ARG A 265 20.89 -0.71 13.09
CA ARG A 265 21.24 0.22 12.02
C ARG A 265 21.57 -0.52 10.74
N ASN A 266 21.20 0.08 9.61
CA ASN A 266 21.66 -0.25 8.28
C ASN A 266 22.42 0.96 7.72
N LEU A 267 23.76 0.90 7.80
CA LEU A 267 24.63 2.00 7.34
C LEU A 267 24.50 2.23 5.83
N GLU A 268 24.31 1.17 5.04
CA GLU A 268 24.12 1.30 3.59
C GLU A 268 22.82 2.06 3.27
N ALA A 269 21.73 1.76 3.99
CA ALA A 269 20.47 2.48 3.83
C ALA A 269 20.58 3.96 4.23
N GLU A 270 21.31 4.26 5.31
CA GLU A 270 21.56 5.64 5.76
C GLU A 270 22.47 6.41 4.79
N GLU A 271 23.53 5.77 4.28
CA GLU A 271 24.43 6.35 3.28
C GLU A 271 23.67 6.64 1.97
N LYS A 272 22.84 5.70 1.52
CA LYS A 272 21.98 5.90 0.35
C LYS A 272 20.99 7.04 0.57
N ALA A 273 20.34 7.07 1.74
CA ALA A 273 19.42 8.15 2.10
C ALA A 273 20.12 9.53 2.12
N ALA A 274 21.35 9.61 2.59
CA ALA A 274 22.14 10.84 2.60
C ALA A 274 22.61 11.26 1.19
N ALA A 275 23.20 10.33 0.45
CA ALA A 275 23.83 10.62 -0.83
C ALA A 275 22.81 10.88 -1.95
N GLU A 276 21.76 10.07 -2.03
CA GLU A 276 20.80 10.14 -3.14
C GLU A 276 19.62 11.03 -2.77
N THR A 277 18.97 10.76 -1.64
CA THR A 277 17.66 11.32 -1.33
C THR A 277 17.75 12.68 -0.68
N PHE A 278 18.53 12.79 0.39
CA PHE A 278 18.73 14.04 1.11
C PHE A 278 19.30 15.09 0.17
N SER A 279 20.36 14.76 -0.57
CA SER A 279 20.98 15.70 -1.51
C SER A 279 20.02 16.14 -2.63
N SER A 280 19.13 15.26 -3.10
CA SER A 280 18.09 15.64 -4.08
C SER A 280 17.03 16.58 -3.48
N ILE A 281 16.60 16.32 -2.25
CA ILE A 281 15.54 17.10 -1.59
C ILE A 281 16.05 18.46 -1.12
N TYR A 282 17.23 18.48 -0.50
CA TYR A 282 17.80 19.65 0.17
C TYR A 282 18.88 20.36 -0.66
N GLN A 283 19.25 19.85 -1.83
CA GLN A 283 20.20 20.49 -2.76
C GLN A 283 21.60 20.77 -2.15
N ARG A 284 21.99 19.99 -1.15
CA ARG A 284 23.29 20.04 -0.46
C ARG A 284 23.62 18.69 0.17
N GLU A 285 24.89 18.48 0.48
CA GLU A 285 25.31 17.32 1.27
C GLU A 285 24.78 17.41 2.71
N ALA A 286 24.49 16.25 3.30
CA ALA A 286 24.02 16.16 4.67
C ALA A 286 25.16 16.29 5.68
N ASP A 287 24.97 17.08 6.74
CA ASP A 287 25.86 17.09 7.89
C ASP A 287 25.27 16.20 8.99
N THR A 288 25.84 15.02 9.21
CA THR A 288 25.35 14.06 10.23
C THR A 288 25.51 14.56 11.67
N ASN A 289 26.29 15.63 11.91
CA ASN A 289 26.35 16.30 13.22
C ASN A 289 25.17 17.26 13.42
N ASN A 290 24.50 17.69 12.34
CA ASN A 290 23.29 18.47 12.42
C ASN A 290 22.11 17.55 12.76
N ALA A 291 21.42 17.86 13.86
CA ALA A 291 20.31 17.05 14.35
C ALA A 291 19.15 16.92 13.35
N PHE A 292 18.88 17.95 12.55
CA PHE A 292 17.81 17.95 11.56
C PHE A 292 18.17 17.15 10.31
N ASP A 293 19.41 17.25 9.85
CA ASP A 293 19.91 16.43 8.74
C ASP A 293 19.93 14.95 9.11
N ASN A 294 20.43 14.65 10.29
CA ASN A 294 20.44 13.29 10.81
C ASN A 294 19.01 12.74 10.99
N ALA A 295 18.08 13.58 11.46
CA ALA A 295 16.67 13.22 11.51
C ALA A 295 16.09 12.96 10.10
N ALA A 296 16.41 13.80 9.11
CA ALA A 296 15.98 13.61 7.73
C ALA A 296 16.49 12.28 7.16
N ILE A 297 17.79 12.01 7.28
CA ILE A 297 18.41 10.75 6.83
C ILE A 297 17.70 9.56 7.48
N THR A 298 17.46 9.63 8.79
CA THR A 298 16.86 8.49 9.50
C THR A 298 15.39 8.30 9.13
N VAL A 299 14.63 9.39 8.94
CA VAL A 299 13.24 9.30 8.48
C VAL A 299 13.17 8.71 7.07
N ILE A 300 14.06 9.13 6.16
CA ILE A 300 14.15 8.59 4.80
C ILE A 300 14.54 7.10 4.82
N ALA A 301 15.57 6.77 5.61
CA ALA A 301 16.11 5.42 5.64
C ALA A 301 15.09 4.44 6.23
N TYR A 302 14.50 4.73 7.38
CA TYR A 302 13.69 3.75 8.13
C TYR A 302 12.18 4.01 8.11
N GLY A 303 11.73 5.12 7.54
CA GLY A 303 10.32 5.49 7.54
C GLY A 303 9.79 5.84 8.93
N LEU A 304 10.49 6.67 9.70
CA LEU A 304 10.00 7.06 11.03
C LEU A 304 8.63 7.77 10.94
N ARG A 305 7.68 7.38 11.81
CA ARG A 305 6.32 7.97 11.86
C ARG A 305 6.22 9.03 12.96
N SER A 306 5.83 10.25 12.60
CA SER A 306 5.59 11.31 13.59
C SER A 306 4.37 10.96 14.45
N ALA A 307 4.53 11.02 15.77
CA ALA A 307 3.41 10.86 16.70
C ALA A 307 2.38 11.99 16.58
N ASN A 308 2.83 13.21 16.25
CA ASN A 308 1.97 14.37 16.07
C ASN A 308 1.90 14.69 14.57
N ARG A 309 0.95 14.04 13.88
CA ARG A 309 0.74 14.30 12.46
C ARG A 309 0.14 15.69 12.25
N ASN A 310 0.72 16.44 11.32
CA ASN A 310 0.23 17.72 10.86
C ASN A 310 -0.12 17.59 9.38
N MET A 311 -1.42 17.54 9.09
CA MET A 311 -1.94 17.39 7.72
C MET A 311 -1.55 18.57 6.81
N GLU A 312 -1.37 19.77 7.35
CA GLU A 312 -0.91 20.93 6.57
C GLU A 312 0.56 20.77 6.16
N SER A 313 1.41 20.33 7.09
CA SER A 313 2.82 20.02 6.81
C SER A 313 2.96 18.89 5.80
N GLU A 314 2.17 17.82 5.92
CA GLU A 314 2.17 16.70 4.96
C GLU A 314 1.69 17.15 3.58
N ALA A 315 0.61 17.94 3.50
CA ALA A 315 0.13 18.48 2.23
C ALA A 315 1.14 19.42 1.56
N ALA A 316 1.87 20.22 2.33
CA ALA A 316 2.96 21.04 1.82
C ALA A 316 4.15 20.18 1.34
N ALA A 317 4.50 19.15 2.11
CA ALA A 317 5.58 18.22 1.78
C ALA A 317 5.30 17.41 0.50
N ILE A 318 4.05 16.99 0.27
CA ILE A 318 3.64 16.32 -0.98
C ILE A 318 3.89 17.24 -2.18
N LYS A 319 3.50 18.52 -2.10
CA LYS A 319 3.76 19.48 -3.20
C LYS A 319 5.24 19.69 -3.45
N ILE A 320 6.05 19.73 -2.39
CA ILE A 320 7.52 19.83 -2.52
C ILE A 320 8.05 18.57 -3.19
N TYR A 321 7.64 17.38 -2.74
CA TYR A 321 8.02 16.10 -3.37
C TYR A 321 7.66 16.07 -4.86
N GLU A 322 6.42 16.39 -5.21
CA GLU A 322 5.94 16.45 -6.59
C GLU A 322 6.76 17.43 -7.44
N SER A 323 7.15 18.58 -6.88
CA SER A 323 7.99 19.56 -7.58
C SER A 323 9.42 19.08 -7.84
N ILE A 324 9.96 18.20 -6.97
CA ILE A 324 11.31 17.65 -7.12
C ILE A 324 11.30 16.48 -8.11
N PHE A 325 10.35 15.56 -7.94
CA PHE A 325 10.37 14.26 -8.61
C PHE A 325 9.39 14.18 -9.79
N ASN A 326 8.57 15.20 -10.02
CA ASN A 326 7.56 15.28 -11.08
C ASN A 326 6.56 14.11 -11.05
N LYS A 327 6.27 13.57 -9.87
CA LYS A 327 5.27 12.53 -9.63
C LYS A 327 4.74 12.60 -8.19
N ALA A 328 3.56 12.03 -7.98
CA ALA A 328 3.03 11.78 -6.64
C ALA A 328 3.74 10.59 -5.98
N PRO A 329 3.87 10.54 -4.64
CA PRO A 329 4.41 9.38 -3.93
C PRO A 329 3.45 8.18 -4.05
N GLN A 330 4.00 7.02 -4.38
CA GLN A 330 3.26 5.76 -4.56
C GLN A 330 3.79 4.65 -3.65
N GLU A 331 5.11 4.56 -3.49
CA GLU A 331 5.78 3.54 -2.68
C GLU A 331 6.08 4.01 -1.25
N ALA A 332 6.25 3.06 -0.31
CA ALA A 332 6.53 3.39 1.10
C ALA A 332 7.75 4.29 1.27
N TYR A 333 8.83 3.99 0.55
CA TYR A 333 10.05 4.81 0.56
C TYR A 333 9.81 6.25 0.07
N GLU A 334 8.89 6.47 -0.87
CA GLU A 334 8.55 7.82 -1.35
C GLU A 334 7.73 8.59 -0.32
N TRP A 335 6.82 7.90 0.37
CA TRP A 335 6.13 8.44 1.54
C TRP A 335 7.10 8.73 2.70
N ASP A 336 8.17 7.96 2.84
CA ASP A 336 9.25 8.22 3.81
C ASP A 336 9.98 9.54 3.47
N MET A 337 10.21 9.85 2.18
CA MET A 337 10.73 11.15 1.73
C MET A 337 9.79 12.31 2.08
N VAL A 338 8.48 12.15 1.83
CA VAL A 338 7.48 13.16 2.19
C VAL A 338 7.50 13.44 3.69
N ARG A 339 7.59 12.39 4.53
CA ARG A 339 7.69 12.55 5.97
C ARG A 339 8.99 13.25 6.39
N ALA A 340 10.10 12.99 5.71
CA ALA A 340 11.34 13.72 5.97
C ALA A 340 11.22 15.21 5.65
N ILE A 341 10.58 15.57 4.53
CA ILE A 341 10.31 16.98 4.17
C ILE A 341 9.40 17.63 5.22
N ALA A 342 8.37 16.94 5.69
CA ALA A 342 7.38 17.49 6.61
C ALA A 342 7.91 17.68 8.05
N TYR A 343 8.74 16.76 8.54
CA TYR A 343 8.99 16.61 9.98
C TYR A 343 10.46 16.65 10.41
N SER A 344 11.43 16.55 9.49
CA SER A 344 12.85 16.51 9.89
C SER A 344 13.40 17.84 10.39
N GLY A 345 12.82 18.96 9.97
CA GLY A 345 13.34 20.31 10.21
C GLY A 345 14.56 20.67 9.34
N ALA A 346 15.03 19.78 8.47
CA ALA A 346 16.11 20.07 7.55
C ALA A 346 15.67 21.10 6.50
N THR A 347 16.61 21.93 6.06
CA THR A 347 16.36 23.01 5.10
C THR A 347 17.30 22.90 3.91
N ARG A 348 16.80 23.36 2.77
CA ARG A 348 17.54 23.50 1.52
C ARG A 348 18.67 24.52 1.65
#